data_AF-A0A452ZPJ2-F1
#
_entry.id   AF-A0A452ZPJ2-F1
#
_cell.length_a   1.000
_cell.length_b   1.000
_cell.length_c   1.000
_cell.angle_alpha   90.00
_cell.angle_beta   90.00
_cell.angle_gamma   90.00
#
_symmetry.space_group_name_H-M   'P 1'
#
loop_
_entity.id
_entity.type
_entity.pdbx_description
1 polymer ?
#
loop_
_entity_poly.entity_id
_entity_poly.type
_entity_poly.pdbx_seq_one_letter_code
_entity_poly.pdbx_strand_id
1 'polypeptide(L)'
;MMNLRQSFLRRELHLKLNIRRCMNHCTQRRHDVVNGVVEAEGVTKDSGEAAPDEKEEKGVPDFWLNAMKNHEILAEEIQERDEEALKYLKDIKWYRITEPKGFKLEFHFNTNPFFKNEVLSKTYHMIDEDEPILEKAIGTEIEWYPGKSLTQKVLKKKPKKGSKNTKPITKIENCESFFNFFSPPQVPDDDEEIDEDTAEQLQNQMEQDYDIGSTIRDKIIPHAVSWFTGEAAQDEDFDGIM
;
A
#
# COMPACT_ATOMS: atom_id res chain seq x y z
N MET A 1 -11.39 13.47 -41.67
CA MET A 1 -11.52 13.20 -40.22
C MET A 1 -10.38 12.39 -39.61
N MET A 2 -9.69 11.48 -40.32
CA MET A 2 -8.57 10.69 -39.75
C MET A 2 -7.36 11.52 -39.25
N ASN A 3 -7.09 12.68 -39.85
CA ASN A 3 -5.92 13.50 -39.51
C ASN A 3 -6.04 14.19 -38.13
N LEU A 4 -7.24 14.69 -37.78
CA LEU A 4 -7.46 15.35 -36.49
C LEU A 4 -7.38 14.37 -35.32
N ARG A 5 -8.01 13.19 -35.45
CA ARG A 5 -7.96 12.13 -34.43
C ARG A 5 -6.53 11.62 -34.21
N GLN A 6 -5.76 11.39 -35.27
CA GLN A 6 -4.35 11.01 -35.13
C GLN A 6 -3.49 12.11 -34.49
N SER A 7 -3.74 13.37 -34.84
CA SER A 7 -3.03 14.50 -34.23
C SER A 7 -3.35 14.68 -32.74
N PHE A 8 -4.62 14.44 -32.35
CA PHE A 8 -5.07 14.44 -30.97
C PHE A 8 -4.38 13.33 -30.16
N LEU A 9 -4.47 12.08 -30.65
CA LEU A 9 -3.84 10.93 -29.99
C LEU A 9 -2.32 11.09 -29.83
N ARG A 10 -1.64 11.69 -30.82
CA ARG A 10 -0.20 11.99 -30.71
C ARG A 10 0.10 13.02 -29.62
N ARG A 11 -0.69 14.09 -29.52
CA ARG A 11 -0.52 15.13 -28.50
C ARG A 11 -0.83 14.59 -27.11
N GLU A 12 -1.88 13.80 -26.99
CA GLU A 12 -2.27 13.12 -25.76
C GLU A 12 -1.16 12.18 -25.27
N LEU A 13 -0.61 11.33 -26.15
CA LEU A 13 0.51 10.45 -25.83
C LEU A 13 1.74 11.25 -25.39
N HIS A 14 2.06 12.34 -26.11
CA HIS A 14 3.19 13.20 -25.75
C HIS A 14 3.01 13.85 -24.38
N LEU A 15 1.81 14.33 -24.07
CA LEU A 15 1.49 14.92 -22.77
C LEU A 15 1.59 13.87 -21.65
N LYS A 16 1.01 12.68 -21.84
CA LYS A 16 1.11 11.55 -20.89
C LYS A 16 2.57 11.16 -20.62
N LEU A 17 3.42 11.13 -21.65
CA LEU A 17 4.86 10.85 -21.50
C LEU A 17 5.59 11.95 -20.74
N ASN A 18 5.29 13.23 -21.01
CA ASN A 18 5.91 14.36 -20.32
C ASN A 18 5.51 14.39 -18.84
N ILE A 19 4.22 14.22 -18.53
CA ILE A 19 3.73 14.13 -17.15
C ILE A 19 4.42 12.97 -16.43
N ARG A 20 4.46 11.78 -17.04
CA ARG A 20 5.16 10.63 -16.46
C ARG A 20 6.64 10.92 -16.19
N ARG A 21 7.33 11.60 -17.12
CA ARG A 21 8.74 11.96 -16.94
C ARG A 21 8.92 12.92 -15.76
N CYS A 22 8.08 13.95 -15.64
CA CYS A 22 8.13 14.89 -14.52
C CYS A 22 7.79 14.18 -13.20
N MET A 23 6.76 13.35 -13.17
CA MET A 23 6.39 12.56 -11.99
C MET A 23 7.53 11.66 -11.55
N ASN A 24 8.15 10.91 -12.46
CA ASN A 24 9.31 10.07 -12.14
C ASN A 24 10.49 10.86 -11.56
N HIS A 25 10.73 12.07 -12.07
CA HIS A 25 11.77 12.94 -11.53
C HIS A 25 11.43 13.40 -10.11
N CYS A 26 10.20 13.85 -9.86
CA CYS A 26 9.75 14.27 -8.54
C CYS A 26 9.74 13.11 -7.53
N THR A 27 9.26 11.92 -7.92
CA THR A 27 9.22 10.75 -7.03
C THR A 27 10.62 10.24 -6.69
N GLN A 28 11.55 10.26 -7.65
CA GLN A 28 12.94 9.90 -7.36
C GLN A 28 13.60 10.89 -6.40
N ARG A 29 13.41 12.20 -6.60
CA ARG A 29 13.93 13.21 -5.65
C ARG A 29 13.33 13.05 -4.25
N ARG A 30 12.01 12.80 -4.16
CA ARG A 30 11.34 12.52 -2.89
C ARG A 30 11.94 11.29 -2.21
N HIS A 31 12.13 10.19 -2.96
CA HIS A 31 12.78 8.99 -2.46
C HIS A 31 14.16 9.29 -1.87
N ASP A 32 14.97 10.09 -2.57
CA ASP A 32 16.33 10.39 -2.14
C ASP A 32 16.35 11.24 -0.85
N VAL A 33 15.41 12.18 -0.69
CA VAL A 33 15.27 12.97 0.55
C VAL A 33 14.71 12.12 1.70
N VAL A 34 13.62 11.38 1.46
CA VAL A 34 12.95 10.55 2.47
C VAL A 34 13.91 9.48 3.03
N ASN A 35 14.79 8.93 2.21
CA ASN A 35 15.77 7.93 2.62
C ASN A 35 17.14 8.52 3.00
N GLY A 36 17.28 9.85 3.07
CA GLY A 36 18.52 10.52 3.50
C GLY A 36 19.72 10.33 2.56
N VAL A 37 19.47 10.06 1.27
CA VAL A 37 20.49 10.00 0.21
C VAL A 37 20.96 11.41 -0.15
N VAL A 38 20.05 12.40 -0.07
CA VAL A 38 20.32 13.81 -0.35
C VAL A 38 19.69 14.67 0.75
N GLU A 39 20.42 15.68 1.23
CA GLU A 39 19.93 16.67 2.18
C GLU A 39 18.90 17.61 1.51
N ALA A 40 17.86 18.00 2.24
CA ALA A 40 16.89 18.96 1.73
C ALA A 40 17.56 20.33 1.46
N GLU A 41 17.51 20.81 0.22
CA GLU A 41 18.02 22.13 -0.14
C GLU A 41 17.17 23.22 0.56
N GLY A 42 17.76 23.97 1.49
CA GLY A 42 17.14 25.15 2.11
C GLY A 42 17.12 25.21 3.65
N VAL A 43 17.60 24.18 4.36
CA VAL A 43 17.69 24.24 5.83
C VAL A 43 18.98 24.98 6.23
N THR A 44 18.86 26.27 6.57
CA THR A 44 19.88 26.95 7.37
C THR A 44 19.91 26.28 8.74
N LYS A 45 20.98 25.53 9.03
CA LYS A 45 21.27 25.03 10.38
C LYS A 45 21.49 26.22 11.30
N ASP A 46 20.42 26.72 11.93
CA ASP A 46 20.60 27.54 13.12
C ASP A 46 21.01 26.61 14.26
N SER A 47 22.13 26.95 14.88
CA SER A 47 22.86 26.09 15.80
C SER A 47 22.32 26.25 17.21
N GLY A 48 21.94 25.16 17.87
CA GLY A 48 21.50 25.20 19.27
C GLY A 48 21.57 23.85 19.98
N GLU A 49 22.73 23.60 20.59
CA GLU A 49 23.03 22.72 21.73
C GLU A 49 22.85 21.19 21.59
N ALA A 50 23.97 20.49 21.80
CA ALA A 50 24.12 19.05 21.72
C ALA A 50 23.56 18.32 22.96
N ALA A 51 22.75 17.30 22.72
CA ALA A 51 22.57 16.14 23.60
C ALA A 51 23.22 14.91 22.94
N PRO A 52 23.88 14.01 23.68
CA PRO A 52 24.57 12.87 23.10
C PRO A 52 23.66 11.65 22.97
N ASP A 53 23.83 10.94 21.85
CA ASP A 53 23.37 9.57 21.57
C ASP A 53 21.91 9.39 21.11
N GLU A 54 21.53 10.15 20.07
CA GLU A 54 20.54 9.68 19.10
C GLU A 54 21.30 9.34 17.82
N LYS A 55 21.21 8.10 17.34
CA LYS A 55 21.69 7.73 16.01
C LYS A 55 21.11 8.77 15.04
N GLU A 56 21.96 9.49 14.30
CA GLU A 56 21.49 10.40 13.25
C GLU A 56 20.45 9.67 12.38
N GLU A 57 19.17 9.98 12.58
CA GLU A 57 18.09 9.44 11.77
C GLU A 57 18.22 10.08 10.40
N LYS A 58 18.84 9.35 9.47
CA LYS A 58 18.98 9.80 8.09
C LYS A 58 17.64 9.72 7.40
N GLY A 59 17.24 10.82 6.78
CA GLY A 59 16.00 10.92 6.01
C GLY A 59 14.83 11.41 6.84
N VAL A 60 13.61 11.08 6.40
CA VAL A 60 12.36 11.46 7.08
C VAL A 60 11.76 10.19 7.69
N PRO A 61 11.81 10.02 9.02
CA PRO A 61 11.32 8.81 9.67
C PRO A 61 9.81 8.63 9.45
N ASP A 62 9.39 7.37 9.34
CA ASP A 62 7.98 6.95 9.26
C ASP A 62 7.16 7.65 8.15
N PHE A 63 7.83 8.20 7.12
CA PHE A 63 7.21 9.04 6.10
C PHE A 63 5.97 8.40 5.47
N TRP A 64 6.09 7.16 4.98
CA TRP A 64 4.98 6.49 4.32
C TRP A 64 3.92 6.00 5.28
N LEU A 65 4.32 5.56 6.49
CA LEU A 65 3.37 5.19 7.53
C LEU A 65 2.47 6.37 7.88
N ASN A 66 3.06 7.53 8.15
CA ASN A 66 2.32 8.74 8.50
C ASN A 66 1.48 9.24 7.32
N ALA A 67 2.02 9.22 6.09
CA ALA A 67 1.25 9.59 4.91
C ALA A 67 0.02 8.71 4.71
N MET A 68 0.14 7.38 4.88
CA MET A 68 -0.99 6.47 4.75
C MET A 68 -1.99 6.64 5.90
N LYS A 69 -1.53 6.80 7.15
CA LYS A 69 -2.41 6.99 8.32
C LYS A 69 -3.21 8.29 8.30
N ASN A 70 -2.77 9.29 7.55
CA ASN A 70 -3.52 10.54 7.40
C ASN A 70 -4.65 10.43 6.36
N HIS A 71 -4.73 9.35 5.59
CA HIS A 71 -5.84 9.10 4.66
C HIS A 71 -6.86 8.15 5.29
N GLU A 72 -8.14 8.52 5.31
CA GLU A 72 -9.22 7.80 6.01
C GLU A 72 -9.28 6.29 5.66
N ILE A 73 -9.36 5.95 4.38
CA ILE A 73 -9.46 4.55 3.90
C ILE A 73 -8.27 3.70 4.38
N LEU A 74 -7.06 4.26 4.35
CA LEU A 74 -5.85 3.51 4.72
C LEU A 74 -5.67 3.44 6.23
N ALA A 75 -6.11 4.46 6.96
CA ALA A 75 -6.06 4.49 8.41
C ALA A 75 -6.93 3.37 9.02
N GLU A 76 -8.08 3.05 8.41
CA GLU A 76 -8.95 1.95 8.85
C GLU A 76 -8.31 0.57 8.65
N GLU A 77 -7.52 0.40 7.59
CA GLU A 77 -6.84 -0.86 7.29
C GLU A 77 -5.57 -1.09 8.12
N ILE A 78 -4.89 -0.01 8.56
CA ILE A 78 -3.64 -0.08 9.30
C ILE A 78 -3.92 -0.29 10.79
N GLN A 79 -3.59 -1.48 11.29
CA GLN A 79 -3.68 -1.79 12.72
C GLN A 79 -2.39 -1.40 13.45
N GLU A 80 -2.48 -1.16 14.76
CA GLU A 80 -1.33 -0.78 15.61
C GLU A 80 -0.12 -1.74 15.47
N ARG A 81 -0.39 -3.04 15.27
CA ARG A 81 0.64 -4.06 15.06
C ARG A 81 1.34 -3.99 13.71
N ASP A 82 0.71 -3.38 12.71
CA ASP A 82 1.24 -3.23 11.36
C ASP A 82 2.24 -2.07 11.29
N GLU A 83 2.05 -1.06 12.14
CA GLU A 83 2.88 0.16 12.18
C GLU A 83 4.37 -0.17 12.27
N GLU A 84 4.76 -1.06 13.18
CA GLU A 84 6.17 -1.45 13.38
C GLU A 84 6.83 -2.07 12.13
N ALA A 85 6.06 -2.74 11.27
CA ALA A 85 6.56 -3.23 10.00
C ALA A 85 6.56 -2.14 8.92
N LEU A 86 5.54 -1.27 8.92
CA LEU A 86 5.41 -0.15 8.00
C LEU A 86 6.46 0.95 8.21
N LYS A 87 7.06 1.07 9.39
CA LYS A 87 8.25 1.93 9.63
C LYS A 87 9.44 1.59 8.71
N TYR A 88 9.49 0.36 8.19
CA TYR A 88 10.54 -0.07 7.26
C TYR A 88 10.21 0.21 5.79
N LEU A 89 9.03 0.77 5.49
CA LEU A 89 8.61 1.10 4.13
C LEU A 89 9.41 2.32 3.62
N LYS A 90 10.26 2.10 2.61
CA LYS A 90 11.13 3.14 2.02
C LYS A 90 10.50 3.86 0.84
N ASP A 91 9.67 3.16 0.06
CA ASP A 91 9.04 3.73 -1.14
C ASP A 91 7.78 2.98 -1.53
N ILE A 92 6.85 3.71 -2.15
CA ILE A 92 5.70 3.13 -2.85
C ILE A 92 5.75 3.62 -4.29
N LYS A 93 5.78 2.68 -5.22
CA LYS A 93 5.79 2.94 -6.66
C LYS A 93 4.57 2.31 -7.30
N TRP A 94 4.14 2.88 -8.42
CA TRP A 94 3.15 2.24 -9.26
C TRP A 94 3.56 2.26 -10.73
N TYR A 95 3.08 1.27 -11.47
CA TYR A 95 3.34 1.09 -12.88
C TYR A 95 2.05 0.70 -13.60
N ARG A 96 1.80 1.31 -14.76
CA ARG A 96 0.77 0.84 -15.68
C ARG A 96 1.22 -0.46 -16.35
N ILE A 97 0.31 -1.42 -16.44
CA ILE A 97 0.46 -2.65 -17.23
C ILE A 97 -0.41 -2.51 -18.47
N THR A 98 0.14 -2.85 -19.63
CA THR A 98 -0.58 -2.75 -20.91
C THR A 98 -1.17 -4.08 -21.37
N GLU A 99 -0.59 -5.21 -20.95
CA GLU A 99 -1.04 -6.56 -21.34
C GLU A 99 -0.69 -7.58 -20.23
N PRO A 100 -1.68 -8.10 -19.48
CA PRO A 100 -3.07 -7.64 -19.46
C PRO A 100 -3.15 -6.19 -18.97
N LYS A 101 -4.17 -5.44 -19.38
CA LYS A 101 -4.34 -4.04 -18.93
C LYS A 101 -4.45 -3.98 -17.40
N GLY A 102 -3.96 -2.89 -16.81
CA GLY A 102 -4.12 -2.63 -15.38
C GLY A 102 -2.96 -1.86 -14.76
N PHE A 103 -2.71 -2.06 -13.47
CA PHE A 103 -1.61 -1.43 -12.77
C PHE A 103 -1.04 -2.30 -11.65
N LYS A 104 0.22 -2.03 -11.31
CA LYS A 104 0.95 -2.68 -10.24
C LYS A 104 1.43 -1.65 -9.24
N LEU A 105 1.18 -1.87 -7.96
CA LEU A 105 1.80 -1.21 -6.83
C LEU A 105 3.00 -2.03 -6.35
N GLU A 106 4.08 -1.36 -5.97
CA GLU A 106 5.26 -1.95 -5.34
C GLU A 106 5.59 -1.18 -4.07
N PHE A 107 5.59 -1.90 -2.95
CA PHE A 107 5.95 -1.43 -1.62
C PHE A 107 7.35 -1.92 -1.32
N HIS A 108 8.28 -1.00 -1.29
CA HIS A 108 9.70 -1.25 -1.14
C HIS A 108 10.04 -1.13 0.34
N PHE A 109 10.57 -2.19 0.94
CA PHE A 109 10.95 -2.23 2.35
C PHE A 109 12.47 -2.30 2.53
N ASN A 110 12.93 -1.74 3.64
CA ASN A 110 14.24 -2.05 4.19
C ASN A 110 14.23 -3.44 4.84
N THR A 111 15.42 -4.00 5.07
CA THR A 111 15.55 -5.21 5.89
C THR A 111 14.88 -4.99 7.24
N ASN A 112 13.93 -5.86 7.57
CA ASN A 112 13.06 -5.70 8.73
C ASN A 112 12.91 -7.04 9.49
N PRO A 113 12.44 -7.03 10.74
CA PRO A 113 12.34 -8.23 11.57
C PRO A 113 11.05 -9.06 11.33
N PHE A 114 10.22 -8.71 10.36
CA PHE A 114 8.89 -9.31 10.14
C PHE A 114 8.87 -10.31 8.99
N PHE A 115 9.43 -9.94 7.85
CA PHE A 115 9.44 -10.76 6.63
C PHE A 115 10.73 -10.56 5.83
N LYS A 116 10.99 -11.47 4.88
CA LYS A 116 12.20 -11.45 4.05
C LYS A 116 12.07 -10.57 2.80
N ASN A 117 10.86 -10.35 2.31
CA ASN A 117 10.61 -9.64 1.07
C ASN A 117 11.17 -8.21 1.14
N GLU A 118 11.97 -7.83 0.15
CA GLU A 118 12.38 -6.43 -0.04
C GLU A 118 11.31 -5.62 -0.77
N VAL A 119 10.45 -6.29 -1.54
CA VAL A 119 9.34 -5.69 -2.27
C VAL A 119 8.11 -6.56 -2.10
N LEU A 120 7.02 -5.95 -1.62
CA LEU A 120 5.68 -6.51 -1.70
C LEU A 120 4.93 -5.83 -2.84
N SER A 121 4.22 -6.59 -3.66
CA SER A 121 3.49 -6.01 -4.78
C SER A 121 2.03 -6.42 -4.81
N LYS A 122 1.21 -5.53 -5.38
CA LYS A 122 -0.21 -5.74 -5.63
C LYS A 122 -0.50 -5.35 -7.06
N THR A 123 -1.08 -6.25 -7.84
CA THR A 123 -1.38 -6.07 -9.26
C THR A 123 -2.88 -6.19 -9.47
N TYR A 124 -3.46 -5.22 -10.15
CA TYR A 124 -4.85 -5.22 -10.60
C TYR A 124 -4.86 -5.37 -12.12
N HIS A 125 -5.50 -6.42 -12.60
CA HIS A 125 -5.82 -6.62 -14.02
C HIS A 125 -7.22 -6.06 -14.29
N MET A 126 -7.34 -5.25 -15.32
CA MET A 126 -8.54 -4.49 -15.66
C MET A 126 -8.99 -4.87 -17.07
N ILE A 127 -10.30 -5.00 -17.27
CA ILE A 127 -10.88 -5.31 -18.58
C ILE A 127 -10.84 -4.07 -19.50
N ASP A 128 -11.18 -2.91 -18.93
CA ASP A 128 -11.15 -1.62 -19.62
C ASP A 128 -10.45 -0.54 -18.78
N GLU A 129 -9.90 0.47 -19.45
CA GLU A 129 -9.26 1.63 -18.83
C GLU A 129 -10.22 2.83 -18.73
N ASP A 130 -11.24 2.91 -19.61
CA ASP A 130 -12.24 3.97 -19.61
C ASP A 130 -13.37 3.67 -18.61
N GLU A 131 -13.72 2.39 -18.46
CA GLU A 131 -14.60 1.87 -17.40
C GLU A 131 -13.79 0.86 -16.58
N PRO A 132 -13.31 1.22 -15.37
CA PRO A 132 -12.37 0.40 -14.61
C PRO A 132 -13.06 -0.84 -14.02
N ILE A 133 -13.31 -1.83 -14.86
CA ILE A 133 -13.85 -3.13 -14.45
C ILE A 133 -12.67 -4.01 -14.03
N LEU A 134 -12.62 -4.34 -12.74
CA LEU A 134 -11.62 -5.23 -12.17
C LEU A 134 -11.85 -6.67 -12.66
N GLU A 135 -10.84 -7.25 -13.31
CA GLU A 135 -10.84 -8.67 -13.70
C GLU A 135 -10.27 -9.54 -12.58
N LYS A 136 -9.10 -9.14 -12.05
CA LYS A 136 -8.37 -9.93 -11.06
C LYS A 136 -7.40 -9.06 -10.26
N ALA A 137 -7.27 -9.37 -8.98
CA ALA A 137 -6.21 -8.85 -8.12
C ALA A 137 -5.21 -9.96 -7.74
N ILE A 138 -3.92 -9.64 -7.77
CA ILE A 138 -2.82 -10.54 -7.42
C ILE A 138 -1.88 -9.83 -6.45
N GLY A 139 -1.67 -10.41 -5.28
CA GLY A 139 -0.71 -9.89 -4.30
C GLY A 139 0.48 -10.82 -4.11
N THR A 140 1.56 -10.26 -3.56
CA THR A 140 2.78 -11.00 -3.23
C THR A 140 2.60 -11.78 -1.93
N GLU A 141 2.91 -13.08 -1.97
CA GLU A 141 2.99 -13.89 -0.75
C GLU A 141 4.12 -13.37 0.16
N ILE A 142 3.76 -13.08 1.40
CA ILE A 142 4.69 -12.52 2.39
C ILE A 142 5.44 -13.66 3.08
N GLU A 143 6.76 -13.64 2.96
CA GLU A 143 7.66 -14.61 3.59
C GLU A 143 7.94 -14.21 5.05
N TRP A 144 6.94 -14.36 5.91
CA TRP A 144 7.03 -14.05 7.34
C TRP A 144 8.12 -14.87 8.04
N TYR A 145 8.87 -14.22 8.93
CA TYR A 145 9.71 -14.94 9.88
C TYR A 145 8.85 -15.72 10.90
N PRO A 146 9.41 -16.77 11.52
CA PRO A 146 8.66 -17.58 12.48
C PRO A 146 8.03 -16.76 13.61
N GLY A 147 6.70 -16.81 13.74
CA GLY A 147 5.96 -16.10 14.78
C GLY A 147 5.84 -14.59 14.57
N LYS A 148 6.18 -14.08 13.37
CA LYS A 148 6.11 -12.66 13.01
C LYS A 148 4.98 -12.30 12.05
N SER A 149 4.16 -13.29 11.68
CA SER A 149 2.98 -13.04 10.84
C SER A 149 2.05 -12.04 11.52
N LEU A 150 1.77 -10.95 10.81
CA LEU A 150 0.83 -9.93 11.24
C LEU A 150 -0.59 -10.25 10.78
N THR A 151 -0.79 -11.14 9.81
CA THR A 151 -2.12 -11.52 9.32
C THR A 151 -2.75 -12.66 10.14
N GLN A 152 -1.98 -13.32 11.02
CA GLN A 152 -2.43 -14.45 11.81
C GLN A 152 -2.15 -14.30 13.31
N LYS A 153 -3.09 -14.74 14.15
CA LYS A 153 -2.95 -14.81 15.61
C LYS A 153 -2.87 -16.26 16.07
N VAL A 154 -1.92 -16.53 16.96
CA VAL A 154 -1.70 -17.86 17.53
C VAL A 154 -2.41 -17.98 18.89
N LEU A 155 -3.52 -18.70 18.93
CA LEU A 155 -4.27 -18.99 20.15
C LEU A 155 -3.82 -20.32 20.76
N LYS A 156 -3.22 -20.25 21.95
CA LYS A 156 -2.87 -21.44 22.74
C LYS A 156 -4.06 -21.85 23.60
N LYS A 157 -4.69 -22.99 23.29
CA LYS A 157 -5.73 -23.56 24.17
C LYS A 157 -5.09 -24.32 25.33
N LYS A 158 -5.54 -24.04 26.56
CA LYS A 158 -5.15 -24.83 27.74
C LYS A 158 -5.63 -26.28 27.55
N PRO A 159 -4.80 -27.30 27.83
CA PRO A 159 -5.21 -28.68 27.74
C PRO A 159 -6.37 -28.97 28.71
N LYS A 160 -7.37 -29.75 28.27
CA LYS A 160 -8.47 -30.19 29.13
C LYS A 160 -7.91 -30.92 30.35
N LYS A 161 -8.37 -30.52 31.54
CA LYS A 161 -7.97 -31.10 32.83
C LYS A 161 -8.36 -32.58 32.85
N GLY A 162 -7.40 -33.48 32.63
CA GLY A 162 -7.63 -34.94 32.68
C GLY A 162 -6.80 -35.80 31.71
N SER A 163 -6.23 -35.24 30.65
CA SER A 163 -5.46 -36.03 29.67
C SER A 163 -3.96 -35.99 29.98
N LYS A 164 -3.40 -37.14 30.39
CA LYS A 164 -2.01 -37.31 30.87
C LYS A 164 -0.91 -37.19 29.79
N ASN A 165 -1.23 -36.87 28.52
CA ASN A 165 -0.20 -36.73 27.48
C ASN A 165 -0.68 -35.99 26.21
N THR A 166 -1.18 -34.76 26.34
CA THR A 166 -1.61 -33.96 25.17
C THR A 166 -0.73 -32.73 24.98
N LYS A 167 0.04 -32.70 23.88
CA LYS A 167 0.75 -31.51 23.40
C LYS A 167 -0.24 -30.33 23.29
N PRO A 168 0.17 -29.09 23.60
CA PRO A 168 -0.69 -27.92 23.46
C PRO A 168 -1.18 -27.79 22.01
N ILE A 169 -2.50 -27.79 21.81
CA ILE A 169 -3.12 -27.52 20.51
C ILE A 169 -3.02 -26.02 20.27
N THR A 170 -2.28 -25.67 19.23
CA THR A 170 -2.10 -24.30 18.77
C THR A 170 -3.09 -24.07 17.63
N LYS A 171 -4.06 -23.17 17.82
CA LYS A 171 -4.99 -22.76 16.75
C LYS A 171 -4.46 -21.47 16.14
N ILE A 172 -4.34 -21.42 14.82
CA ILE A 172 -3.99 -20.22 14.07
C ILE A 172 -5.31 -19.66 13.51
N GLU A 173 -5.57 -18.38 13.73
CA GLU A 173 -6.74 -17.68 13.20
C GLU A 173 -6.30 -16.43 12.45
N ASN A 174 -6.93 -16.16 11.30
CA ASN A 174 -6.71 -14.93 10.54
C ASN A 174 -7.29 -13.73 11.31
N CYS A 175 -6.73 -12.55 11.07
CA CYS A 175 -7.11 -11.33 11.77
C CYS A 175 -6.79 -10.09 10.92
N GLU A 176 -7.49 -8.99 11.19
CA GLU A 176 -7.39 -7.72 10.46
C GLU A 176 -5.98 -7.14 10.51
N SER A 177 -5.38 -6.91 9.36
CA SER A 177 -4.04 -6.37 9.19
C SER A 177 -3.98 -5.76 7.80
N PHE A 178 -3.31 -4.61 7.69
CA PHE A 178 -3.01 -3.98 6.39
C PHE A 178 -2.36 -4.98 5.42
N PHE A 179 -1.54 -5.91 5.93
CA PHE A 179 -0.86 -6.89 5.10
C PHE A 179 -1.78 -7.94 4.47
N ASN A 180 -3.06 -8.00 4.85
CA ASN A 180 -4.07 -8.77 4.11
C ASN A 180 -4.31 -8.19 2.70
N PHE A 181 -3.99 -6.92 2.46
CA PHE A 181 -4.00 -6.29 1.14
C PHE A 181 -3.19 -7.05 0.08
N PHE A 182 -2.15 -7.78 0.49
CA PHE A 182 -1.34 -8.61 -0.40
C PHE A 182 -1.89 -10.03 -0.62
N SER A 183 -3.04 -10.34 -0.02
CA SER A 183 -3.79 -11.58 -0.19
C SER A 183 -5.21 -11.24 -0.64
N PRO A 184 -5.40 -10.73 -1.88
CA PRO A 184 -6.69 -10.23 -2.32
C PRO A 184 -7.77 -11.32 -2.33
N PRO A 185 -9.05 -10.93 -2.21
CA PRO A 185 -10.18 -11.84 -2.39
C PRO A 185 -10.08 -12.55 -3.75
N GLN A 186 -10.42 -13.84 -3.78
CA GLN A 186 -10.39 -14.65 -5.00
C GLN A 186 -11.81 -14.99 -5.42
N VAL A 187 -12.10 -14.80 -6.72
CA VAL A 187 -13.34 -15.30 -7.33
C VAL A 187 -13.22 -16.82 -7.48
N PRO A 188 -14.15 -17.62 -6.94
CA PRO A 188 -14.15 -19.06 -7.15
C PRO A 188 -14.26 -19.42 -8.65
N ASP A 189 -13.60 -20.50 -9.09
CA ASP A 189 -13.48 -20.89 -10.51
C ASP A 189 -14.77 -21.51 -11.14
N ASP A 190 -15.92 -21.43 -10.45
CA ASP A 190 -17.26 -21.94 -10.79
C ASP A 190 -17.46 -23.47 -10.97
N ASP A 191 -18.33 -24.01 -10.11
CA ASP A 191 -19.20 -25.20 -10.25
C ASP A 191 -20.11 -25.37 -8.99
N GLU A 192 -19.88 -24.59 -7.93
CA GLU A 192 -20.78 -24.48 -6.76
C GLU A 192 -21.61 -23.18 -6.87
N GLU A 193 -22.94 -23.26 -6.77
CA GLU A 193 -23.80 -22.09 -6.58
C GLU A 193 -23.40 -21.41 -5.27
N ILE A 194 -22.65 -20.31 -5.37
CA ILE A 194 -22.43 -19.40 -4.26
C ILE A 194 -23.79 -18.73 -3.99
N ASP A 195 -24.26 -18.76 -2.75
CA ASP A 195 -25.48 -18.03 -2.40
C ASP A 195 -25.32 -16.52 -2.63
N GLU A 196 -26.43 -15.84 -2.88
CA GLU A 196 -26.48 -14.41 -3.20
C GLU A 196 -25.77 -13.56 -2.13
N ASP A 197 -25.96 -13.89 -0.84
CA ASP A 197 -25.33 -13.18 0.28
C ASP A 197 -23.80 -13.31 0.25
N THR A 198 -23.28 -14.50 -0.06
CA THR A 198 -21.83 -14.75 -0.15
C THR A 198 -21.22 -14.08 -1.39
N ALA A 199 -21.94 -14.04 -2.50
CA ALA A 199 -21.51 -13.32 -3.70
C ALA A 199 -21.45 -11.80 -3.46
N GLU A 200 -22.46 -11.22 -2.80
CA GLU A 200 -22.49 -9.80 -2.43
C GLU A 200 -21.33 -9.45 -1.48
N GLN A 201 -21.07 -10.29 -0.47
CA GLN A 201 -19.93 -10.09 0.44
C GLN A 201 -18.59 -10.11 -0.28
N LEU A 202 -18.40 -11.04 -1.23
CA LEU A 202 -17.18 -11.10 -2.02
C LEU A 202 -17.01 -9.87 -2.90
N GLN A 203 -18.09 -9.41 -3.53
CA GLN A 203 -18.08 -8.19 -4.33
C GLN A 203 -17.68 -6.96 -3.51
N ASN A 204 -18.27 -6.78 -2.32
CA ASN A 204 -17.93 -5.68 -1.41
C ASN A 204 -16.45 -5.72 -0.99
N GLN A 205 -15.90 -6.90 -0.72
CA GLN A 205 -14.48 -7.05 -0.39
C GLN A 205 -13.56 -6.71 -1.57
N MET A 206 -13.95 -7.08 -2.79
CA MET A 206 -13.19 -6.76 -4.00
C MET A 206 -13.22 -5.26 -4.31
N GLU A 207 -14.36 -4.60 -4.10
CA GLU A 207 -14.50 -3.15 -4.24
C GLU A 207 -13.63 -2.41 -3.23
N GLN A 208 -13.73 -2.75 -1.94
CA GLN A 208 -12.88 -2.18 -0.89
C GLN A 208 -11.38 -2.39 -1.19
N ASP A 209 -10.99 -3.59 -1.62
CA ASP A 209 -9.62 -3.89 -2.00
C ASP A 209 -9.13 -3.01 -3.17
N TYR A 210 -9.99 -2.77 -4.17
CA TYR A 210 -9.68 -1.89 -5.30
C TYR A 210 -9.62 -0.42 -4.88
N ASP A 211 -10.50 0.04 -4.00
CA ASP A 211 -10.53 1.40 -3.48
C ASP A 211 -9.25 1.75 -2.73
N ILE A 212 -8.75 0.82 -1.90
CA ILE A 212 -7.44 0.94 -1.26
C ILE A 212 -6.34 1.07 -2.32
N GLY A 213 -6.34 0.19 -3.33
CA GLY A 213 -5.31 0.18 -4.38
C GLY A 213 -5.30 1.43 -5.25
N SER A 214 -6.48 1.92 -5.64
CA SER A 214 -6.66 3.13 -6.44
C SER A 214 -6.33 4.39 -5.63
N THR A 215 -6.71 4.45 -4.36
CA THR A 215 -6.33 5.52 -3.42
C THR A 215 -4.81 5.66 -3.33
N ILE A 216 -4.09 4.54 -3.15
CA ILE A 216 -2.63 4.58 -3.09
C ILE A 216 -2.04 5.10 -4.41
N ARG A 217 -2.58 4.66 -5.54
CA ARG A 217 -2.14 5.06 -6.89
C ARG A 217 -2.36 6.55 -7.17
N ASP A 218 -3.56 7.05 -6.88
CA ASP A 218 -4.07 8.33 -7.38
C ASP A 218 -3.94 9.46 -6.36
N LYS A 219 -4.00 9.16 -5.06
CA LYS A 219 -3.91 10.15 -3.99
C LYS A 219 -2.58 10.10 -3.26
N ILE A 220 -2.21 8.94 -2.71
CA ILE A 220 -1.03 8.82 -1.83
C ILE A 220 0.27 9.04 -2.58
N ILE A 221 0.53 8.29 -3.66
CA ILE A 221 1.82 8.39 -4.37
C ILE A 221 2.05 9.80 -4.97
N PRO A 222 1.05 10.44 -5.62
CA PRO A 222 1.25 11.76 -6.21
C PRO A 222 1.37 12.89 -5.17
N HIS A 223 0.67 12.77 -4.04
CA HIS A 223 0.58 13.82 -3.00
C HIS A 223 1.20 13.39 -1.66
N ALA A 224 2.18 12.48 -1.68
CA ALA A 224 2.72 11.84 -0.48
C ALA A 224 3.22 12.83 0.59
N VAL A 225 3.77 13.98 0.17
CA VAL A 225 4.23 15.02 1.11
C VAL A 225 3.06 15.70 1.81
N SER A 226 2.00 16.07 1.08
CA SER A 226 0.79 16.69 1.64
C SER A 226 0.02 15.73 2.55
N TRP A 227 0.00 14.44 2.19
CA TRP A 227 -0.52 13.40 3.08
C TRP A 227 0.36 13.21 4.31
N PHE A 228 1.68 13.21 4.18
CA PHE A 228 2.59 13.15 5.33
C PHE A 228 2.42 14.33 6.29
N THR A 229 2.30 15.55 5.78
CA THR A 229 2.09 16.77 6.60
C THR A 229 0.66 16.92 7.14
N GLY A 230 -0.29 16.16 6.58
CA GLY A 230 -1.71 16.22 6.94
C GLY A 230 -2.48 17.37 6.28
N GLU A 231 -1.84 18.13 5.39
CA GLU A 231 -2.48 19.20 4.62
C GLU A 231 -3.57 18.64 3.68
N ALA A 232 -3.30 17.50 3.04
CA ALA A 232 -4.26 16.90 2.10
C ALA A 232 -5.56 16.47 2.77
N ALA A 233 -5.51 16.00 4.02
CA ALA A 233 -6.70 15.61 4.77
C ALA A 233 -7.62 16.81 5.05
N GLN A 234 -7.03 18.00 5.28
CA GLN A 234 -7.79 19.23 5.55
C GLN A 234 -8.46 19.78 4.29
N ASP A 235 -7.84 19.58 3.12
CA ASP A 235 -8.40 20.00 1.83
C ASP A 235 -9.61 19.14 1.43
N GLU A 236 -9.57 17.82 1.68
CA GLU A 236 -10.71 16.92 1.42
C GLU A 236 -11.94 17.25 2.29
N ASP A 237 -11.71 17.63 3.56
CA ASP A 237 -12.78 18.09 4.45
C ASP A 237 -13.43 19.39 3.95
N PHE A 238 -12.68 20.26 3.26
CA PHE A 238 -13.18 21.55 2.77
C PHE A 238 -13.98 21.42 1.47
N ASP A 239 -13.54 20.55 0.55
CA ASP A 239 -14.26 20.28 -0.71
C ASP A 239 -15.57 19.51 -0.48
N GLY A 240 -15.71 18.80 0.64
CA GLY A 240 -16.96 18.14 1.05
C GLY A 240 -18.03 19.07 1.65
N ILE A 241 -17.70 20.35 1.89
CA ILE A 241 -18.59 21.34 2.55
C ILE A 241 -19.14 22.40 1.57
N MET A 242 -18.71 22.41 0.30
CA MET A 242 -19.27 23.26 -0.76
C MET A 242 -20.23 22.52 -1.70
#